data_AF-A0A8S3ZUX0-F1
#
_entry.id   AF-A0A8S3ZUX0-F1
#
_cell.length_a   1.000
_cell.length_b   1.000
_cell.length_c   1.000
_cell.angle_alpha   90.00
_cell.angle_beta   90.00
_cell.angle_gamma   90.00
#
_symmetry.space_group_name_H-M   'P 1'
#
loop_
_entity.id
_entity.type
_entity.pdbx_description
1 polymer ?
#
loop_
_entity_poly.entity_id
_entity_poly.type
_entity_poly.pdbx_seq_one_letter_code
_entity_poly.pdbx_strand_id
1 'polypeptide(L)'
;QAANNDEECLDEEKANEDAIDWGDRSHEPVISPPPNTLYKVMATHAYRGEDLDELDLEAGEVIYVIPYDSPEEQDEGWQMGIKASNGIQGVFPENFTQKL
;
A
#
# COMPACT_ATOMS: atom_id res chain seq x y z
N GLN A 1 -33.14 -13.76 -49.00
CA GLN A 1 -33.07 -14.76 -47.90
C GLN A 1 -31.59 -14.96 -47.65
N ALA A 2 -31.08 -14.29 -46.61
CA ALA A 2 -30.93 -14.83 -45.25
C ALA A 2 -29.57 -15.57 -45.15
N ALA A 3 -28.74 -15.39 -44.14
CA ALA A 3 -28.64 -14.45 -43.04
C ALA A 3 -27.28 -14.79 -42.35
N ASN A 4 -26.80 -13.86 -41.51
CA ASN A 4 -25.87 -14.08 -40.39
C ASN A 4 -24.38 -14.18 -40.80
N ASN A 5 -23.56 -13.17 -40.50
CA ASN A 5 -22.98 -12.85 -39.19
C ASN A 5 -22.23 -14.07 -38.63
N ASP A 6 -20.99 -14.23 -39.07
CA ASP A 6 -19.99 -15.04 -38.39
C ASP A 6 -19.45 -14.21 -37.22
N GLU A 7 -20.00 -14.49 -36.03
CA GLU A 7 -19.49 -14.04 -34.74
C GLU A 7 -18.38 -14.98 -34.22
N GLU A 8 -17.38 -14.37 -33.58
CA GLU A 8 -16.40 -14.92 -32.61
C GLU A 8 -15.27 -15.79 -33.16
N CYS A 9 -14.01 -15.61 -32.75
CA CYS A 9 -13.53 -15.42 -31.39
C CYS A 9 -12.27 -14.52 -31.36
N LEU A 10 -12.17 -13.62 -30.38
CA LEU A 10 -10.94 -12.89 -30.07
C LEU A 10 -10.01 -13.87 -29.37
N ASP A 11 -9.00 -14.38 -30.07
CA ASP A 11 -7.93 -15.16 -29.44
C ASP A 11 -6.93 -14.25 -28.72
N GLU A 12 -6.62 -14.72 -27.53
CA GLU A 12 -5.95 -14.08 -26.41
C GLU A 12 -4.44 -13.87 -26.62
N GLU A 13 -3.90 -12.98 -25.79
CA GLU A 13 -2.55 -13.01 -25.21
C GLU A 13 -1.42 -13.64 -26.05
N LYS A 14 -0.63 -12.76 -26.66
CA LYS A 14 0.79 -13.04 -26.91
C LYS A 14 1.62 -11.96 -26.25
N ALA A 15 1.71 -12.11 -24.94
CA ALA A 15 2.86 -11.83 -24.08
C ALA A 15 3.93 -10.90 -24.69
N ASN A 16 3.97 -9.65 -24.21
CA ASN A 16 5.23 -8.92 -24.24
C ASN A 16 6.11 -9.52 -23.12
N GLU A 17 7.07 -10.35 -23.52
CA GLU A 17 8.00 -11.07 -22.65
C GLU A 17 9.34 -10.32 -22.57
N ASP A 18 9.34 -8.98 -22.49
CA ASP A 18 10.57 -8.19 -22.67
C ASP A 18 10.76 -7.02 -21.67
N ALA A 19 10.24 -7.13 -20.45
CA ALA A 19 10.76 -6.38 -19.30
C ALA A 19 10.31 -6.97 -17.94
N ILE A 20 10.54 -8.25 -17.67
CA ILE A 20 10.54 -8.72 -16.28
C ILE A 20 11.89 -8.30 -15.67
N ASP A 21 11.93 -7.04 -15.23
CA ASP A 21 12.90 -6.54 -14.27
C ASP A 21 12.69 -7.32 -12.96
N TRP A 22 13.49 -8.38 -12.75
CA TRP A 22 13.57 -9.11 -11.48
C TRP A 22 14.29 -8.29 -10.39
N GLY A 23 14.13 -6.97 -10.42
CA GLY A 23 14.47 -6.06 -9.35
C GLY A 23 13.30 -5.94 -8.41
N ASP A 24 13.58 -6.15 -7.13
CA ASP A 24 12.68 -5.96 -6.00
C ASP A 24 12.07 -4.53 -5.99
N ARG A 25 11.01 -4.32 -6.77
CA ARG A 25 10.22 -3.06 -6.80
C ARG A 25 9.12 -3.04 -5.74
N SER A 26 9.10 -4.00 -4.81
CA SER A 26 8.03 -4.15 -3.83
C SER A 26 7.98 -3.02 -2.78
N HIS A 27 9.06 -2.25 -2.66
CA HIS A 27 9.20 -1.17 -1.68
C HIS A 27 9.14 0.24 -2.27
N GLU A 28 8.99 0.40 -3.59
CA GLU A 28 8.78 1.74 -4.15
C GLU A 28 7.37 2.25 -3.78
N PRO A 29 7.24 3.51 -3.34
CA PRO A 29 5.95 4.09 -3.02
C PRO A 29 5.09 4.16 -4.30
N VAL A 30 4.09 3.29 -4.39
CA VAL A 30 3.11 3.26 -5.47
C VAL A 30 2.13 4.44 -5.34
N ILE A 31 1.86 4.83 -4.09
CA ILE A 31 0.96 5.93 -3.73
C ILE A 31 1.80 7.19 -3.45
N SER A 32 1.39 8.32 -4.03
CA SER A 32 1.92 9.64 -3.67
C SER A 32 1.44 10.07 -2.27
N PRO A 33 2.24 10.81 -1.49
CA PRO A 33 1.84 11.23 -0.15
C PRO A 33 0.52 12.04 -0.16
N PRO A 34 -0.47 11.68 0.67
CA PRO A 34 -1.69 12.44 0.85
C PRO A 34 -1.43 13.89 1.30
N PRO A 35 -2.34 14.85 1.02
CA PRO A 35 -2.14 16.26 1.37
C PRO A 35 -1.98 16.53 2.87
N ASN A 36 -2.54 15.67 3.74
CA ASN A 36 -2.45 15.74 5.19
C ASN A 36 -1.27 14.95 5.78
N THR A 37 -0.34 14.48 4.94
CA THR A 37 0.87 13.79 5.42
C THR A 37 1.69 14.71 6.32
N LEU A 38 1.93 14.27 7.55
CA LEU A 38 2.78 14.95 8.52
C LEU A 38 4.25 14.69 8.23
N TYR A 39 4.63 13.42 8.05
CA TYR A 39 5.99 12.98 7.70
C TYR A 39 5.97 11.55 7.17
N LYS A 40 7.11 11.09 6.68
CA LYS A 40 7.31 9.72 6.19
C LYS A 40 8.10 8.90 7.20
N VAL A 41 7.74 7.63 7.34
CA VAL A 41 8.51 6.66 8.10
C VAL A 41 8.75 5.41 7.26
N MET A 42 9.78 4.66 7.63
CA MET A 42 10.03 3.31 7.13
C MET A 42 9.89 2.32 8.28
N ALA A 43 9.17 1.23 8.06
CA ALA A 43 9.10 0.13 9.00
C ALA A 43 10.46 -0.55 9.12
N THR A 44 10.94 -0.70 10.34
CA THR A 44 12.20 -1.38 10.69
C THR A 44 11.96 -2.82 11.16
N HIS A 45 10.72 -3.13 11.53
CA HIS A 45 10.29 -4.43 12.03
C HIS A 45 8.93 -4.77 11.42
N ALA A 46 8.68 -6.06 11.21
CA ALA A 46 7.35 -6.52 10.80
C ALA A 46 6.39 -6.46 11.99
N TYR A 47 5.14 -6.15 11.70
CA TYR A 47 4.05 -6.11 12.67
C TYR A 47 2.79 -6.68 12.02
N ARG A 48 1.98 -7.41 12.80
CA ARG A 48 0.72 -7.96 12.34
C ARG A 48 -0.38 -7.37 13.20
N GLY A 49 -1.30 -6.64 12.59
CA GLY A 49 -2.48 -6.12 13.26
C GLY A 49 -3.33 -7.25 13.81
N GLU A 50 -3.75 -7.10 15.06
CA GLU A 50 -4.68 -7.95 15.77
C GLU A 50 -6.13 -7.48 15.56
N ASP A 51 -6.33 -6.19 15.32
CA ASP A 51 -7.64 -5.55 15.09
C ASP A 51 -7.80 -4.93 13.69
N LEU A 52 -9.03 -4.54 13.35
CA LEU A 52 -9.39 -4.09 11.99
C LEU A 52 -8.85 -2.71 11.61
N ASP A 53 -8.57 -1.88 12.62
CA ASP A 53 -8.00 -0.55 12.47
C ASP A 53 -6.47 -0.57 12.53
N GLU A 54 -5.86 -1.69 12.90
CA GLU A 54 -4.41 -1.86 12.96
C GLU A 54 -3.81 -2.16 11.58
N LEU A 55 -2.66 -1.56 11.30
CA LEU A 55 -1.95 -1.64 10.04
C LEU A 55 -0.82 -2.66 10.14
N ASP A 56 -0.91 -3.75 9.38
CA ASP A 56 0.20 -4.69 9.19
C ASP A 56 1.45 -3.95 8.68
N LEU A 57 2.65 -4.34 9.06
CA LEU A 57 3.90 -3.77 8.55
C LEU A 57 4.83 -4.87 8.06
N GLU A 58 5.52 -4.61 6.95
CA GLU A 58 6.70 -5.37 6.54
C GLU A 58 7.96 -4.50 6.70
N ALA A 59 9.08 -5.11 7.08
CA ALA A 59 10.33 -4.36 7.24
C ALA A 59 10.80 -3.81 5.88
N GLY A 60 11.08 -2.51 5.83
CA GLY A 60 11.40 -1.76 4.61
C GLY A 60 10.20 -1.00 4.02
N GLU A 61 8.99 -1.25 4.50
CA GLU A 61 7.78 -0.60 3.99
C GLU A 61 7.73 0.90 4.35
N VAL A 62 7.33 1.73 3.39
CA VAL A 62 7.18 3.18 3.60
C VAL A 62 5.74 3.52 3.98
N ILE A 63 5.57 4.30 5.05
CA ILE A 63 4.28 4.74 5.56
C ILE A 63 4.24 6.27 5.62
N TYR A 64 3.14 6.85 5.16
CA TYR A 64 2.82 8.26 5.31
C TYR A 64 2.04 8.46 6.60
N VAL A 65 2.67 9.08 7.60
CA VAL A 65 2.01 9.40 8.86
C VAL A 65 1.08 10.58 8.65
N ILE A 66 -0.16 10.43 9.10
CA ILE A 66 -1.24 11.42 8.97
C ILE A 66 -1.82 11.71 10.36
N PRO A 67 -2.55 12.82 10.56
CA PRO A 67 -3.32 13.00 11.78
C PRO A 67 -4.40 11.92 11.89
N TYR A 68 -4.80 11.61 13.13
CA TYR A 68 -6.01 10.83 13.40
C TYR A 68 -7.25 11.61 12.97
N ASP A 69 -8.28 10.90 12.50
CA ASP A 69 -9.57 11.51 12.18
C ASP A 69 -10.26 12.03 13.45
N SER A 70 -10.15 11.27 14.55
CA SER A 70 -10.65 11.62 15.88
C SER A 70 -9.46 11.72 16.86
N PRO A 71 -9.07 12.92 17.33
CA PRO A 71 -7.94 13.07 18.24
C PRO A 71 -8.07 12.32 19.58
N GLU A 72 -9.29 11.94 19.97
CA GLU A 72 -9.58 11.17 21.18
C GLU A 72 -9.26 9.67 21.04
N GLU A 73 -9.09 9.16 19.81
CA GLU A 73 -8.69 7.77 19.51
C GLU A 73 -7.16 7.61 19.43
N GLN A 74 -6.40 8.69 19.65
CA GLN A 74 -4.95 8.64 19.59
C GLN A 74 -4.37 8.04 20.89
N ASP A 75 -3.90 6.80 20.80
CA ASP A 75 -3.19 6.11 21.88
C ASP A 75 -1.68 6.41 21.92
N GLU A 76 -1.11 6.40 23.13
CA GLU A 76 0.32 6.64 23.34
C GLU A 76 1.16 5.51 22.71
N GLY A 77 2.15 5.89 21.89
CA GLY A 77 3.03 4.95 21.19
C GLY A 77 2.47 4.42 19.86
N TRP A 78 1.29 4.86 19.45
CA TRP A 78 0.66 4.52 18.18
C TRP A 78 0.57 5.72 17.24
N GLN A 79 0.64 5.45 15.95
CA GLN A 79 0.49 6.45 14.89
C GLN A 79 -0.51 5.98 13.85
N MET A 80 -1.30 6.91 13.31
CA MET A 80 -2.12 6.69 12.12
C MET A 80 -1.28 6.89 10.86
N GLY A 81 -1.38 5.98 9.90
CA GLY A 81 -0.66 6.12 8.63
C GLY A 81 -1.28 5.37 7.47
N ILE A 82 -0.77 5.67 6.28
CA ILE A 82 -1.15 5.05 5.02
C ILE A 82 0.09 4.39 4.39
N LYS A 83 0.01 3.10 4.11
CA LYS A 83 1.05 2.37 3.36
C LYS A 83 1.24 2.97 1.98
N ALA A 84 2.47 3.30 1.64
CA ALA A 84 2.79 3.82 0.32
C ALA A 84 2.70 2.74 -0.77
N SER A 85 2.76 1.46 -0.41
CA SER A 85 2.71 0.30 -1.31
C SER A 85 1.31 0.05 -1.89
N ASN A 86 0.26 0.18 -1.07
CA ASN A 86 -1.10 -0.22 -1.42
C ASN A 86 -2.19 0.75 -0.98
N GLY A 87 -1.85 1.82 -0.24
CA GLY A 87 -2.78 2.84 0.21
C GLY A 87 -3.67 2.44 1.38
N ILE A 88 -3.42 1.30 2.01
CA ILE A 88 -4.18 0.88 3.21
C ILE A 88 -3.82 1.79 4.37
N GLN A 89 -4.85 2.25 5.08
CA GLN A 89 -4.76 3.10 6.26
C GLN A 89 -4.98 2.27 7.53
N GLY A 90 -4.27 2.63 8.60
CA GLY A 90 -4.52 2.10 9.93
C GLY A 90 -3.51 2.62 10.97
N VAL A 91 -3.68 2.20 12.22
CA VAL A 91 -2.78 2.52 13.32
C VAL A 91 -1.64 1.51 13.41
N PHE A 92 -0.45 1.95 13.79
CA PHE A 92 0.72 1.07 13.96
C PHE A 92 1.64 1.54 15.08
N PRO A 93 2.44 0.64 15.68
CA PRO A 93 3.35 1.00 16.76
C PRO A 93 4.51 1.88 16.26
N GLU A 94 4.69 3.06 16.86
CA GLU A 94 5.72 4.04 16.45
C GLU A 94 7.14 3.47 16.53
N ASN A 95 7.42 2.69 17.57
CA ASN A 95 8.75 2.11 17.83
C ASN A 95 9.17 1.02 16.83
N PHE A 96 8.28 0.60 15.93
CA PHE A 96 8.60 -0.32 14.83
C PHE A 96 9.04 0.43 13.57
N THR A 97 9.09 1.76 13.61
CA THR A 97 9.40 2.61 12.46
C THR A 97 10.50 3.61 12.73
N GLN A 98 11.08 4.15 11.66
CA GLN A 98 12.06 5.23 11.71
C GLN A 98 11.68 6.33 10.70
N LYS A 99 11.77 7.59 11.13
CA LYS A 99 11.54 8.75 10.23
C LYS A 99 12.57 8.78 9.10
N LEU A 100 12.10 9.07 7.89
CA LEU A 100 12.91 9.26 6.67
C LEU A 100 13.27 10.73 6.44
#